data_AF-A0A5E6R8W8-F1
#
_entry.id   AF-A0A5E6R8W8-F1
#
_cell.length_a   1.000
_cell.length_b   1.000
_cell.length_c   1.000
_cell.angle_alpha   90.00
_cell.angle_beta   90.00
_cell.angle_gamma   90.00
#
_symmetry.space_group_name_H-M   'P 1'
#
loop_
_entity.id
_entity.type
_entity.pdbx_description
1 polymer ?
#
loop_
_entity_poly.entity_id
_entity_poly.type
_entity_poly.pdbx_seq_one_letter_code
_entity_poly.pdbx_strand_id
1 'polypeptide(L)' 'MADQPENPNALRQRAFKERQRAAGYKLTALWIHKETEEEGKQAARDGKPLKPMASKDPLSWAAGWIAEKGKQ' A
#
# COMPACT_ATOMS: atom_id res chain seq x y z
N MET A 1 -23.06 -27.07 -16.57
CA MET A 1 -22.15 -26.41 -15.62
C MET A 1 -23.03 -25.54 -14.76
N ALA A 2 -23.22 -25.85 -13.48
CA ALA A 2 -24.12 -25.08 -12.63
C ALA A 2 -23.59 -23.65 -12.47
N ASP A 3 -24.42 -22.65 -12.76
CA ASP A 3 -24.19 -21.24 -12.42
C ASP A 3 -24.13 -21.14 -10.89
N GLN A 4 -22.93 -21.28 -10.34
CA GLN A 4 -22.71 -21.08 -8.92
C GLN A 4 -22.79 -19.55 -8.69
N PRO A 5 -23.71 -19.06 -7.84
CA PRO A 5 -23.85 -17.63 -7.63
C PRO A 5 -22.53 -17.05 -7.13
N GLU A 6 -22.06 -15.97 -7.77
CA GLU A 6 -20.81 -15.32 -7.38
C GLU A 6 -20.81 -14.96 -5.90
N ASN A 7 -19.72 -15.31 -5.20
CA ASN A 7 -19.56 -15.02 -3.79
C ASN A 7 -19.70 -13.49 -3.57
N PRO A 8 -20.55 -13.01 -2.63
CA PRO A 8 -20.71 -11.59 -2.33
C PRO A 8 -19.40 -10.83 -2.08
N ASN A 9 -18.37 -11.50 -1.56
CA ASN A 9 -17.04 -10.90 -1.38
C ASN A 9 -16.32 -10.64 -2.71
N ALA A 10 -16.47 -11.53 -3.70
CA ALA A 10 -15.91 -11.35 -5.04
C ALA A 10 -16.55 -10.13 -5.73
N LEU A 11 -17.88 -10.00 -5.63
CA LEU A 11 -18.63 -8.86 -6.14
C LEU A 11 -18.14 -7.54 -5.51
N ARG A 12 -17.99 -7.49 -4.18
CA ARG A 12 -17.49 -6.30 -3.47
C ARG A 12 -16.05 -5.93 -3.89
N GLN A 13 -15.17 -6.91 -3.99
CA GLN A 13 -13.78 -6.67 -4.43
C GLN A 13 -13.73 -6.14 -5.86
N ARG A 14 -14.54 -6.68 -6.77
CA ARG A 14 -14.65 -6.20 -8.15
C ARG A 14 -15.12 -4.75 -8.20
N ALA A 15 -16.22 -4.43 -7.53
CA ALA A 15 -16.75 -3.06 -7.46
C ALA A 15 -15.73 -2.07 -6.87
N PHE A 16 -15.00 -2.47 -5.83
CA PHE A 16 -13.92 -1.64 -5.29
C PHE A 16 -12.81 -1.38 -6.33
N LYS A 17 -12.33 -2.42 -7.02
CA LYS A 17 -11.30 -2.27 -8.07
C LYS A 17 -11.79 -1.41 -9.24
N GLU A 18 -13.06 -1.46 -9.58
CA GLU A 18 -13.66 -0.60 -10.61
C GLU A 18 -13.67 0.87 -10.16
N ARG A 19 -14.07 1.17 -8.92
CA ARG A 19 -14.01 2.53 -8.37
C ARG A 19 -12.58 3.08 -8.33
N GLN A 20 -11.61 2.26 -7.92
CA GLN A 20 -10.19 2.67 -7.90
C GLN A 20 -9.68 3.00 -9.31
N ARG A 21 -10.02 2.18 -10.32
CA ARG A 21 -9.67 2.45 -11.72
C ARG A 21 -10.33 3.71 -12.26
N ALA A 22 -11.61 3.93 -11.95
CA ALA A 22 -12.32 5.15 -12.34
C ALA A 22 -11.71 6.41 -11.70
N ALA A 23 -11.12 6.28 -10.50
CA ALA A 23 -10.36 7.34 -9.84
C ALA A 23 -8.91 7.49 -10.36
N GLY A 24 -8.51 6.76 -11.41
CA GLY A 24 -7.19 6.86 -12.04
C GLY A 24 -6.10 5.98 -11.41
N TYR A 25 -6.44 5.13 -10.44
CA TYR A 25 -5.46 4.23 -9.82
C TYR A 25 -5.25 2.96 -10.64
N LYS A 26 -3.99 2.50 -10.67
CA LYS A 26 -3.60 1.17 -11.17
C LYS A 26 -3.13 0.30 -10.00
N LEU A 27 -3.64 -0.93 -9.93
CA LEU A 27 -3.14 -1.92 -8.99
C LEU A 27 -1.80 -2.48 -9.50
N THR A 28 -0.75 -2.30 -8.71
CA THR A 28 0.59 -2.84 -8.98
C THR A 28 0.98 -3.72 -7.80
N ALA A 29 1.33 -4.98 -8.05
CA ALA A 29 1.88 -5.87 -7.03
C ALA A 29 3.38 -5.57 -6.87
N LEU A 30 3.81 -5.31 -5.65
CA LEU A 30 5.19 -4.96 -5.30
C LEU A 30 5.61 -5.76 -4.07
N TRP A 31 6.89 -6.09 -3.98
CA TRP A 31 7.48 -6.66 -2.78
C TRP A 31 8.03 -5.54 -1.90
N ILE A 32 7.80 -5.62 -0.59
CA ILE A 32 8.28 -4.65 0.40
C ILE A 32 9.29 -5.33 1.33
N HIS A 33 10.47 -4.73 1.48
CA HIS A 33 11.48 -5.13 2.45
C HIS A 33 11.04 -4.71 3.86
N LYS A 34 10.58 -5.70 4.65
CA LYS A 34 9.93 -5.50 5.95
C LYS A 34 10.71 -4.61 6.92
N GLU A 35 12.01 -4.86 7.09
CA GLU A 35 12.82 -4.08 8.05
C GLU A 35 12.93 -2.60 7.63
N THR A 36 13.10 -2.37 6.34
CA THR A 36 13.24 -1.01 5.79
C THR A 36 11.92 -0.25 5.81
N GLU A 37 10.79 -0.95 5.67
CA GLU A 37 9.46 -0.39 5.91
C GLU A 37 9.29 0.09 7.37
N GLU A 38 9.70 -0.73 8.34
CA GLU A 38 9.65 -0.36 9.77
C GLU A 38 10.57 0.81 10.10
N GLU A 39 11.78 0.88 9.51
CA GLU A 39 12.66 2.06 9.63
C GLU A 39 11.95 3.34 9.15
N GLY A 40 11.22 3.25 8.02
CA GLY A 40 10.43 4.37 7.49
C GLY A 40 9.31 4.79 8.45
N LYS A 41 8.57 3.83 9.00
CA LYS A 41 7.53 4.10 10.02
C LYS A 41 8.12 4.79 11.24
N GLN A 42 9.23 4.29 11.77
CA GLN A 42 9.87 4.89 12.94
C GLN A 42 10.35 6.31 12.65
N ALA A 43 10.92 6.56 11.47
CA ALA A 43 11.34 7.91 11.08
C ALA A 43 10.16 8.89 10.99
N ALA A 44 8.99 8.46 10.53
CA ALA A 44 7.77 9.27 10.53
C ALA A 44 7.28 9.60 11.95
N ARG A 45 7.34 8.62 12.88
CA ARG A 45 7.04 8.83 14.31
C ARG A 45 7.99 9.82 14.96
N ASP A 46 9.27 9.72 14.62
CA ASP A 46 10.32 10.63 15.11
C ASP A 46 10.24 12.05 14.50
N GLY A 47 9.32 12.30 13.56
CA GLY A 47 9.18 13.59 12.87
C GLY A 47 10.29 13.87 11.85
N LYS A 48 11.06 12.86 11.44
CA LYS A 48 12.12 13.01 10.44
C LYS A 48 11.53 13.24 9.04
N PRO A 49 12.20 14.03 8.17
CA PRO A 49 11.73 14.24 6.81
C PRO A 49 11.78 12.96 5.97
N LEU A 50 10.93 12.88 4.95
CA LEU A 50 10.91 11.78 3.98
C LEU A 50 12.19 11.80 3.13
N LYS A 51 13.19 11.00 3.50
CA LYS A 51 14.49 10.87 2.79
C LYS A 51 14.87 9.40 2.54
N PRO A 52 14.16 8.70 1.63
CA PRO A 52 14.30 7.25 1.45
C PRO A 52 15.58 6.82 0.72
N MET A 53 16.21 7.72 -0.04
CA MET A 53 17.27 7.37 -1.01
C MET A 53 18.55 6.79 -0.40
N ALA A 54 18.77 6.97 0.91
CA ALA A 54 19.92 6.41 1.62
C ALA A 54 19.65 5.02 2.24
N SER A 55 18.41 4.54 2.17
CA SER A 55 18.02 3.24 2.74
C SER A 55 18.34 2.07 1.78
N LYS A 56 18.35 0.86 2.34
CA LYS A 56 18.58 -0.38 1.59
C LYS A 56 17.57 -0.60 0.46
N ASP A 57 16.32 -0.23 0.72
CA ASP A 57 15.22 -0.26 -0.25
C ASP A 57 14.40 1.03 -0.10
N PRO A 58 14.69 2.05 -0.93
CA PRO A 58 14.02 3.35 -0.85
C PRO A 58 12.49 3.29 -0.99
N LEU A 59 11.96 2.38 -1.81
CA LEU A 59 10.52 2.25 -2.01
C LEU A 59 9.85 1.72 -0.74
N SER A 60 10.44 0.67 -0.15
CA SER A 60 9.97 0.08 1.10
C SER A 60 10.03 1.08 2.25
N TRP A 61 11.09 1.86 2.35
CA TRP A 61 11.23 2.90 3.38
C TRP A 61 10.16 3.99 3.21
N ALA A 62 9.99 4.50 1.99
CA ALA A 62 9.01 5.53 1.70
C ALA A 62 7.58 5.04 1.97
N ALA A 63 7.26 3.78 1.62
CA ALA A 63 5.97 3.18 1.89
C ALA A 63 5.65 3.18 3.40
N GLY A 64 6.61 2.77 4.23
CA GLY A 64 6.45 2.79 5.69
C GLY A 64 6.24 4.20 6.25
N TRP A 65 7.06 5.16 5.82
CA TRP A 65 6.96 6.55 6.27
C TRP A 65 5.60 7.18 5.91
N ILE A 66 5.16 7.02 4.66
CA ILE A 66 3.88 7.56 4.17
C ILE A 66 2.69 6.91 4.89
N ALA A 67 2.71 5.58 5.06
CA ALA A 67 1.66 4.85 5.75
C ALA A 67 1.51 5.26 7.22
N GLU A 68 2.61 5.64 7.89
CA GLU A 68 2.55 6.12 9.26
C GLU A 68 2.05 7.57 9.36
N LYS A 69 2.49 8.46 8.45
CA LYS A 69 1.99 9.84 8.43
C LYS A 69 0.51 9.96 8.11
N GLY A 70 -0.04 9.08 7.29
CA GLY A 70 -1.48 9.07 6.99
C GLY A 70 -2.39 8.64 8.15
N LYS A 71 -1.82 8.19 9.28
CA LYS A 71 -2.57 7.82 10.50
C LYS A 71 -2.59 8.92 11.56
N GLN A 72 -1.72 9.93 11.44
CA GLN A 72 -1.68 11.11 12.32
C GLN A 72 -2.70 12.14 11.83
#